data_AF-A0A7K1T4X1-F1
#
_entry.id   AF-A0A7K1T4X1-F1
#
_cell.length_a   1.000
_cell.length_b   1.000
_cell.length_c   1.000
_cell.angle_alpha   90.00
_cell.angle_beta   90.00
_cell.angle_gamma   90.00
#
_symmetry.space_group_name_H-M   'P 1'
#
loop_
_entity.id
_entity.type
_entity.pdbx_description
1 polymer ?
#
loop_
_entity_poly.entity_id
_entity_poly.type
_entity_poly.pdbx_seq_one_letter_code
_entity_poly.pdbx_strand_id
1 'polypeptide(L)'
;MVEWFRANETKGSGAYSRQVPNQSARRCYNGLMNAASLLWIAEAVGIDEPTVRRAYEAAVAADDYRRACGAIRKIIAWDMIYALA
;
A
#
# COMPACT_ATOMS: atom_id res chain seq x y z
N MET A 1 7.14 -8.25 14.89
CA MET A 1 6.06 -7.30 14.62
C MET A 1 6.29 -6.07 15.48
N VAL A 2 6.41 -4.89 14.87
CA VAL A 2 6.62 -3.63 15.62
C VAL A 2 5.42 -3.31 16.52
N GLU A 3 5.70 -2.68 17.65
CA GLU A 3 4.73 -2.41 18.73
C GLU A 3 3.47 -1.69 18.22
N TRP A 4 3.63 -0.79 17.24
CA TRP A 4 2.52 -0.11 16.58
C TRP A 4 1.46 -1.08 16.02
N PHE A 5 1.85 -2.19 15.39
CA PHE A 5 0.89 -3.17 14.87
C PHE A 5 0.14 -3.91 15.97
N ARG A 6 0.78 -4.14 17.11
CA ARG A 6 0.15 -4.76 18.28
C ARG A 6 -0.85 -3.80 18.93
N ALA A 7 -0.52 -2.51 18.95
CA ALA A 7 -1.41 -1.47 19.45
C ALA A 7 -2.61 -1.19 18.51
N ASN A 8 -2.52 -1.58 17.24
CA ASN A 8 -3.58 -1.43 16.24
C ASN A 8 -4.58 -2.61 16.21
N GLU A 9 -4.79 -3.27 17.35
CA GLU A 9 -5.91 -4.20 17.52
C GLU A 9 -7.22 -3.41 17.49
N THR A 10 -7.94 -3.46 16.37
CA THR A 10 -9.26 -2.82 16.28
C THR A 10 -10.26 -3.60 17.12
N LYS A 11 -10.52 -3.11 18.34
CA LYS A 11 -11.59 -3.61 19.23
C LYS A 11 -12.92 -2.86 19.07
N GLY A 12 -13.04 -2.03 18.03
CA GLY A 12 -14.12 -1.05 17.88
C GLY A 12 -15.38 -1.53 17.14
N SER A 13 -16.40 -0.66 17.12
CA SER A 13 -17.61 -0.72 16.31
C SER A 13 -17.67 0.48 15.34
N GLY A 14 -18.19 0.30 14.11
CA GLY A 14 -18.21 1.31 13.05
C GLY A 14 -17.50 0.88 11.76
N ALA A 15 -17.42 1.78 10.77
CA ALA A 15 -16.97 1.48 9.39
C ALA A 15 -15.52 0.94 9.27
N TYR A 16 -14.72 1.06 10.32
CA TYR A 16 -13.31 0.63 10.34
C TYR A 16 -13.02 -0.50 11.34
N SER A 17 -14.06 -1.14 11.87
CA SER A 17 -13.94 -2.32 12.74
C SER A 17 -13.41 -3.51 11.96
N ARG A 18 -12.50 -4.29 12.55
CA ARG A 18 -11.97 -5.51 11.92
C ARG A 18 -12.15 -6.71 12.84
N GLN A 19 -12.58 -7.82 12.24
CA GLN A 19 -12.67 -9.11 12.92
C GLN A 19 -11.28 -9.71 13.22
N VAL A 20 -10.28 -9.36 12.40
CA VAL A 20 -8.91 -9.82 12.55
C VAL A 20 -7.95 -8.62 12.52
N PRO A 21 -7.11 -8.44 13.55
CA PRO A 21 -6.10 -7.39 13.58
C PRO A 21 -5.15 -7.47 12.37
N ASN A 22 -4.68 -6.31 11.91
CA ASN A 22 -3.74 -6.29 10.79
C ASN A 22 -2.33 -6.61 11.30
N GLN A 23 -1.89 -7.84 11.08
CA GLN A 23 -0.67 -8.37 11.69
C GLN A 23 0.59 -8.26 10.81
N SER A 24 0.60 -7.46 9.75
CA SER A 24 1.83 -7.26 8.98
C SER A 24 1.79 -6.00 8.12
N ALA A 25 2.97 -5.40 7.94
CA ALA A 25 3.18 -4.33 6.97
C ALA A 25 2.80 -4.76 5.54
N ARG A 26 3.14 -6.01 5.16
CA ARG A 26 2.72 -6.61 3.88
C ARG A 26 1.21 -6.58 3.68
N ARG A 27 0.43 -6.99 4.68
CA ARG A 27 -1.03 -6.98 4.59
C ARG A 27 -1.59 -5.56 4.57
N CYS A 28 -1.00 -4.63 5.34
CA CYS A 28 -1.34 -3.21 5.25
C CYS A 28 -1.09 -2.63 3.85
N TYR A 29 0.10 -2.84 3.31
CA TYR A 29 0.47 -2.35 1.97
C TYR A 29 -0.49 -2.86 0.90
N ASN A 30 -0.80 -4.15 0.92
CA ASN A 30 -1.71 -4.76 -0.07
C ASN A 30 -3.18 -4.35 0.11
N GLY A 31 -3.59 -3.94 1.31
CA GLY A 31 -4.95 -3.48 1.60
C GLY A 31 -5.16 -1.96 1.52
N LEU A 32 -4.11 -1.17 1.32
CA LEU A 32 -4.19 0.29 1.30
C LEU A 32 -4.94 0.81 0.05
N MET A 33 -6.12 1.36 0.22
CA MET A 33 -6.96 1.82 -0.90
C MET A 33 -6.72 3.30 -1.26
N ASN A 34 -5.47 3.73 -1.25
CA ASN A 34 -5.07 5.08 -1.64
C ASN A 34 -3.87 5.03 -2.60
N ALA A 35 -4.09 5.45 -3.85
CA ALA A 35 -3.08 5.39 -4.90
C ALA A 35 -1.91 6.35 -4.65
N ALA A 36 -2.18 7.58 -4.22
CA ALA A 36 -1.15 8.56 -3.92
C ALA A 36 -0.22 8.08 -2.78
N SER A 37 -0.79 7.48 -1.72
CA SER A 37 0.00 6.91 -0.63
C SER A 37 0.89 5.74 -1.10
N LEU A 38 0.46 4.93 -2.07
CA LEU A 38 1.30 3.86 -2.60
C LEU A 38 2.52 4.40 -3.36
N LEU A 39 2.32 5.45 -4.16
CA LEU A 39 3.42 6.12 -4.88
C LEU A 39 4.37 6.83 -3.91
N TRP A 40 3.82 7.54 -2.92
CA TRP A 40 4.62 8.20 -1.87
C TRP A 40 5.47 7.20 -1.08
N ILE A 41 4.90 6.06 -0.67
CA ILE A 41 5.67 5.02 0.03
C ILE A 41 6.81 4.52 -0.86
N ALA A 42 6.56 4.29 -2.14
CA ALA A 42 7.58 3.82 -3.08
C ALA A 42 8.72 4.82 -3.23
N GLU A 43 8.40 6.10 -3.42
CA GLU A 43 9.39 7.18 -3.49
C GLU A 43 10.17 7.30 -2.17
N ALA A 44 9.49 7.24 -1.02
CA ALA A 44 10.09 7.40 0.29
C ALA A 44 11.11 6.30 0.64
N VAL A 45 10.90 5.06 0.15
CA VAL A 45 11.88 3.96 0.31
C VAL A 45 12.94 3.95 -0.79
N GLY A 46 12.89 4.89 -1.74
CA GLY A 46 13.93 5.03 -2.77
C GLY A 46 13.74 4.17 -4.02
N ILE A 47 12.51 3.76 -4.35
CA ILE A 47 12.22 3.20 -5.69
C ILE A 47 12.54 4.27 -6.74
N ASP A 48 13.21 3.86 -7.81
CA ASP A 48 13.68 4.77 -8.85
C ASP A 48 12.52 5.51 -9.56
N GLU A 49 12.77 6.75 -9.97
CA GLU A 49 11.80 7.61 -10.63
C GLU A 49 11.15 6.97 -11.89
N PRO A 50 11.88 6.30 -12.79
CA PRO A 50 11.28 5.59 -13.91
C PRO A 50 10.22 4.55 -13.48
N THR A 51 10.49 3.78 -12.42
CA THR A 51 9.54 2.80 -11.87
C THR A 51 8.32 3.48 -11.25
N VAL A 52 8.52 4.54 -10.44
CA VAL A 52 7.40 5.30 -9.84
C VAL A 52 6.53 5.93 -10.93
N ARG A 53 7.13 6.53 -11.95
CA ARG A 53 6.42 7.13 -13.09
C ARG A 53 5.58 6.11 -13.84
N ARG A 54 6.13 4.91 -14.14
CA ARG A 54 5.36 3.84 -14.78
C ARG A 54 4.16 3.40 -13.95
N ALA A 55 4.31 3.32 -12.63
CA ALA A 55 3.22 2.98 -11.74
C ALA A 55 2.12 4.06 -11.72
N TYR A 56 2.52 5.34 -11.76
CA TYR A 56 1.60 6.47 -11.91
C TYR A 56 0.83 6.40 -13.24
N GLU A 57 1.53 6.21 -14.36
CA GLU A 57 0.89 6.09 -15.67
C GLU A 57 -0.11 4.92 -15.73
N ALA A 58 0.24 3.77 -15.15
CA ALA A 58 -0.67 2.63 -15.03
C ALA A 58 -1.90 2.93 -14.16
N ALA A 59 -1.73 3.74 -13.12
CA ALA A 59 -2.84 4.21 -12.28
C ALA A 59 -3.80 5.12 -13.06
N VAL A 60 -3.26 6.07 -13.83
CA VAL A 60 -4.03 7.00 -14.68
C VAL A 60 -4.78 6.21 -15.77
N ALA A 61 -4.10 5.29 -16.45
CA ALA A 61 -4.70 4.45 -17.49
C ALA A 61 -5.79 3.50 -16.99
N ALA A 62 -5.84 3.21 -15.69
CA ALA A 62 -6.88 2.35 -15.13
C ALA A 62 -8.27 3.02 -15.11
N ASP A 63 -8.33 4.36 -15.17
CA ASP A 63 -9.54 5.20 -15.25
C ASP A 63 -10.63 4.83 -14.21
N ASP A 64 -10.22 4.23 -13.09
CA ASP A 64 -11.07 3.79 -11.98
C ASP A 64 -10.23 3.75 -10.70
N TYR A 65 -10.64 4.51 -9.68
CA TYR A 65 -9.95 4.60 -8.40
C TYR A 65 -9.77 3.23 -7.71
N ARG A 66 -10.71 2.30 -7.91
CA ARG A 66 -10.64 0.95 -7.33
C ARG A 66 -9.56 0.12 -8.01
N ARG A 67 -9.32 0.35 -9.30
CA ARG A 67 -8.34 -0.39 -10.11
C ARG A 67 -6.96 0.25 -10.07
N ALA A 68 -6.87 1.57 -9.87
CA ALA A 68 -5.61 2.31 -9.79
C ALA A 68 -4.62 1.72 -8.77
N CYS A 69 -5.08 1.41 -7.56
CA CYS A 69 -4.23 0.79 -6.53
C CYS A 69 -3.74 -0.61 -6.93
N GLY A 70 -4.57 -1.37 -7.63
CA GLY A 70 -4.19 -2.68 -8.18
C GLY A 70 -3.18 -2.56 -9.31
N ALA A 71 -3.34 -1.55 -10.19
CA ALA A 71 -2.42 -1.26 -11.28
C ALA A 71 -1.02 -0.88 -10.76
N ILE A 72 -0.95 -0.01 -9.75
CA ILE A 72 0.30 0.36 -9.07
C ILE A 72 1.01 -0.89 -8.53
N ARG A 73 0.30 -1.74 -7.79
CA ARG A 73 0.92 -2.92 -7.15
C ARG A 73 1.41 -4.00 -8.10
N LYS A 74 0.92 -4.02 -9.34
CA LYS A 74 1.48 -4.89 -10.39
C LYS A 74 2.89 -4.46 -10.81
N ILE A 75 3.23 -3.19 -10.62
CA ILE A 75 4.55 -2.62 -10.94
C ILE A 75 5.40 -2.51 -9.68
N ILE A 76 4.81 -2.06 -8.57
CA ILE A 76 5.47 -1.87 -7.28
C ILE A 76 4.90 -2.90 -6.30
N ALA A 77 5.48 -4.09 -6.29
CA ALA A 77 5.06 -5.15 -5.37
C ALA A 77 5.60 -4.89 -3.95
N TRP A 78 4.98 -5.52 -2.94
CA TRP A 78 5.49 -5.47 -1.56
C TRP A 78 6.96 -5.86 -1.45
N ASP A 79 7.39 -6.88 -2.20
CA ASP A 79 8.76 -7.40 -2.10
C ASP A 79 9.79 -6.35 -2.57
N MET A 80 9.41 -5.43 -3.48
CA MET A 80 10.25 -4.29 -3.89
C MET A 80 10.39 -3.26 -2.77
N ILE A 81 9.28 -2.93 -2.11
CA ILE A 81 9.28 -2.02 -0.96
C ILE A 81 10.14 -2.60 0.17
N TYR A 82 9.95 -3.89 0.47
CA TYR A 82 10.66 -4.56 1.56
C TYR A 82 12.17 -4.70 1.29
N ALA A 83 12.60 -4.78 0.03
CA ALA A 83 14.01 -4.86 -0.32
C ALA A 83 14.79 -3.56 -0.06
N LEU A 84 14.10 -2.42 0.05
CA LEU A 84 14.71 -1.09 0.21
C LEU A 84 14.40 -0.41 1.56
N ALA A 85 13.63 -1.06 2.42
CA ALA A 85 13.16 -0.52 3.71
C ALA A 85 14.05 -0.92 4.90
#